data_AF-A0A357Y8M0-F1
#
_entry.id   AF-A0A357Y8M0-F1
#
_cell.length_a   1.000
_cell.length_b   1.000
_cell.length_c   1.000
_cell.angle_alpha   90.00
_cell.angle_beta   90.00
_cell.angle_gamma   90.00
#
_symmetry.space_group_name_H-M   'P 1'
#
loop_
_entity.id
_entity.type
_entity.pdbx_description
1 polymer ?
#
loop_
_entity_poly.entity_id
_entity_poly.type
_entity_poly.pdbx_seq_one_letter_code
_entity_poly.pdbx_strand_id
1 'polypeptide(L)'
;MENSKIIEKNKNSIILIEVFIPEVPESEKGKLSVRGTGFIISPDGQFITCAHVYNQLSENEKKHLRVNVPHEMDSKGITHYKRYGVELLKLDNENDVALMKIVDKNSGTFSVISKLGNSESVSEGDEVIFLGYPLATELLALGFGITMTTNSCIISSVKRRGIDGSLHFFLIDTHTNNGSSGSPVFLKSTGEIIGIVSGRISQKVDLPDRKLADIPANLGICRPINYIKGLIK
;
A
#
# COMPACT_ATOMS: atom_id res chain seq x y z
N MET A 1 3.78 21.30 2.65
CA MET A 1 4.00 21.10 1.21
C MET A 1 2.65 20.95 0.52
N GLU A 2 2.50 21.43 -0.72
CA GLU A 2 1.26 21.24 -1.49
C GLU A 2 1.10 19.77 -1.88
N ASN A 3 -0.15 19.27 -1.85
CA ASN A 3 -0.46 17.87 -2.18
C ASN A 3 0.05 17.48 -3.57
N SER A 4 -0.11 18.36 -4.56
CA SER A 4 0.38 18.15 -5.94
C SER A 4 1.88 17.84 -5.99
N LYS A 5 2.70 18.52 -5.20
CA LYS A 5 4.14 18.32 -5.19
C LYS A 5 4.53 16.98 -4.54
N ILE A 6 3.80 16.54 -3.50
CA ILE A 6 4.01 15.22 -2.90
C ILE A 6 3.63 14.13 -3.91
N ILE A 7 2.50 14.28 -4.60
CA ILE A 7 2.02 13.31 -5.61
C ILE A 7 3.04 13.21 -6.76
N GLU A 8 3.37 14.31 -7.40
CA GLU A 8 4.26 14.32 -8.57
C GLU A 8 5.63 13.71 -8.28
N LYS A 9 6.17 13.99 -7.09
CA LYS A 9 7.48 13.47 -6.68
C LYS A 9 7.47 11.95 -6.43
N ASN A 10 6.33 11.37 -6.04
CA ASN A 10 6.28 10.02 -5.50
C ASN A 10 5.49 9.03 -6.35
N LYS A 11 4.60 9.49 -7.25
CA LYS A 11 3.66 8.64 -7.99
C LYS A 11 4.32 7.47 -8.74
N ASN A 12 5.51 7.68 -9.30
CA ASN A 12 6.24 6.65 -10.06
C ASN A 12 6.88 5.57 -9.18
N SER A 13 6.89 5.77 -7.86
CA SER A 13 7.41 4.81 -6.88
C SER A 13 6.32 4.01 -6.18
N ILE A 14 5.05 4.31 -6.44
CA ILE A 14 3.89 3.61 -5.86
C ILE A 14 3.46 2.48 -6.80
N ILE A 15 3.46 1.25 -6.30
CA ILE A 15 3.26 0.05 -7.12
C ILE A 15 2.02 -0.72 -6.69
N LEU A 16 1.31 -1.29 -7.66
CA LEU A 16 0.17 -2.16 -7.41
C LEU A 16 0.67 -3.60 -7.22
N ILE A 17 0.26 -4.28 -6.17
CA ILE A 17 0.60 -5.68 -5.92
C ILE A 17 -0.59 -6.54 -6.32
N GLU A 18 -0.33 -7.57 -7.13
CA GLU A 18 -1.36 -8.47 -7.64
C GLU A 18 -0.90 -9.92 -7.66
N VAL A 19 -1.87 -10.84 -7.70
CA VAL A 19 -1.61 -12.21 -8.13
C VAL A 19 -2.03 -12.34 -9.59
N PHE A 20 -1.09 -12.75 -10.44
CA PHE A 20 -1.30 -12.96 -11.87
C PHE A 20 -1.00 -14.41 -12.26
N ILE A 21 -2.06 -15.19 -12.49
CA ILE A 21 -1.98 -16.57 -12.97
C ILE A 21 -2.20 -16.54 -14.50
N PRO A 22 -1.19 -16.90 -15.32
CA PRO A 22 -1.29 -16.76 -16.78
C PRO A 22 -2.30 -17.74 -17.43
N GLU A 23 -2.54 -18.89 -16.81
CA GLU A 23 -3.44 -19.93 -17.30
C GLU A 23 -4.61 -20.12 -16.32
N VAL A 24 -5.52 -19.16 -16.29
CA VAL A 24 -6.83 -19.33 -15.64
C VAL A 24 -7.84 -19.88 -16.67
N PRO A 25 -8.79 -20.76 -16.27
CA PRO A 25 -9.92 -21.15 -17.11
C PRO A 25 -10.62 -19.93 -17.70
N GLU A 26 -11.28 -20.06 -18.85
CA GLU A 26 -11.89 -18.92 -19.55
C GLU A 26 -12.94 -18.16 -18.71
N SER A 27 -13.57 -18.84 -17.74
CA SER A 27 -14.45 -18.24 -16.72
C SER A 27 -13.71 -17.40 -15.65
N GLU A 28 -12.39 -17.47 -15.60
CA GLU A 28 -11.51 -16.79 -14.65
C GLU A 28 -10.42 -15.94 -15.34
N LYS A 29 -10.27 -16.03 -16.67
CA LYS A 29 -9.47 -15.11 -17.48
C LYS A 29 -9.96 -13.68 -17.22
N GLY A 30 -9.11 -12.87 -16.58
CA GLY A 30 -9.44 -11.51 -16.17
C GLY A 30 -9.66 -11.31 -14.67
N LYS A 31 -9.58 -12.37 -13.83
CA LYS A 31 -9.50 -12.21 -12.37
C LYS A 31 -8.11 -11.70 -11.96
N LEU A 32 -7.80 -10.46 -12.29
CA LEU A 32 -6.70 -9.74 -11.68
C LEU A 32 -7.03 -9.58 -10.19
N SER A 33 -6.30 -10.28 -9.33
CA SER A 33 -6.54 -10.21 -7.89
C SER A 33 -5.57 -9.20 -7.30
N VAL A 34 -6.01 -7.96 -7.16
CA VAL A 34 -5.24 -6.93 -6.44
C VAL A 34 -5.16 -7.33 -4.97
N ARG A 35 -3.95 -7.28 -4.42
CA ARG A 35 -3.67 -7.63 -3.02
C ARG A 35 -3.34 -6.42 -2.17
N GLY A 36 -2.77 -5.38 -2.76
CA GLY A 36 -2.38 -4.20 -2.02
C GLY A 36 -1.60 -3.20 -2.85
N THR A 37 -1.04 -2.24 -2.14
CA THR A 37 -0.10 -1.25 -2.62
C THR A 37 1.29 -1.57 -2.05
N GLY A 38 2.33 -1.14 -2.73
CA GLY A 38 3.66 -1.04 -2.16
C GLY A 38 4.35 0.25 -2.62
N PHE A 39 5.54 0.50 -2.08
CA PHE A 39 6.36 1.62 -2.54
C PHE A 39 7.86 1.28 -2.57
N ILE A 40 8.52 1.69 -3.65
CA ILE A 40 9.93 1.37 -3.92
C ILE A 40 10.85 2.25 -3.08
N ILE A 41 11.74 1.63 -2.32
CA ILE A 41 12.67 2.30 -1.38
C ILE A 41 14.11 2.32 -1.85
N SER A 42 14.44 1.63 -2.95
CA SER A 42 15.80 1.60 -3.48
C SER A 42 15.83 1.49 -5.02
N PRO A 43 16.86 2.03 -5.70
CA PRO A 43 16.92 2.05 -7.16
C PRO A 43 16.99 0.66 -7.81
N ASP A 44 17.49 -0.33 -7.07
CA ASP A 44 17.53 -1.73 -7.49
C ASP A 44 16.17 -2.42 -7.35
N GLY A 45 15.15 -1.79 -6.74
CA GLY A 45 13.78 -2.31 -6.70
C GLY A 45 13.41 -3.04 -5.41
N GLN A 46 14.06 -2.74 -4.27
CA GLN A 46 13.48 -3.11 -2.99
C GLN A 46 12.26 -2.23 -2.72
N PHE A 47 11.21 -2.82 -2.17
CA PHE A 47 9.97 -2.12 -1.87
C PHE A 47 9.33 -2.63 -0.58
N ILE A 48 8.47 -1.80 -0.02
CA ILE A 48 7.73 -2.10 1.20
C ILE A 48 6.26 -2.30 0.90
N THR A 49 5.63 -3.22 1.64
CA THR A 49 4.18 -3.39 1.74
C THR A 49 3.81 -3.91 3.14
N CYS A 50 2.54 -4.21 3.37
CA CYS A 50 2.11 -4.86 4.61
C CYS A 50 2.40 -6.36 4.59
N ALA A 51 2.76 -6.93 5.75
CA ALA A 51 3.05 -8.37 5.86
C ALA A 51 1.84 -9.24 5.49
N HIS A 52 0.63 -8.81 5.87
CA HIS A 52 -0.58 -9.57 5.56
C HIS A 52 -0.87 -9.67 4.06
N VAL A 53 -0.42 -8.71 3.23
CA VAL A 53 -0.55 -8.77 1.76
C VAL A 53 0.14 -10.01 1.21
N TYR A 54 1.23 -10.45 1.83
CA TYR A 54 1.94 -11.69 1.50
C TYR A 54 1.36 -12.92 2.23
N ASN A 55 1.04 -12.79 3.53
CA ASN A 55 0.61 -13.94 4.34
C ASN A 55 -0.77 -14.49 3.98
N GLN A 56 -1.66 -13.66 3.46
CA GLN A 56 -3.00 -14.09 3.04
C GLN A 56 -2.98 -14.89 1.73
N LEU A 57 -1.83 -15.00 1.07
CA LEU A 57 -1.66 -15.76 -0.16
C LEU A 57 -1.39 -17.22 0.15
N SER A 58 -2.04 -18.12 -0.59
CA SER A 58 -1.66 -19.53 -0.65
C SER A 58 -0.27 -19.70 -1.26
N GLU A 59 0.36 -20.86 -1.00
CA GLU A 59 1.66 -21.20 -1.58
C GLU A 59 1.67 -21.18 -3.11
N ASN A 60 0.54 -21.44 -3.75
CA ASN A 60 0.42 -21.31 -5.20
C ASN A 60 0.40 -19.84 -5.64
N GLU A 61 -0.41 -19.01 -4.99
CA GLU A 61 -0.53 -17.58 -5.31
C GLU A 61 0.79 -16.82 -5.11
N LYS A 62 1.59 -17.20 -4.10
CA LYS A 62 2.92 -16.60 -3.87
C LYS A 62 3.85 -16.72 -5.08
N LYS A 63 3.80 -17.83 -5.84
CA LYS A 63 4.58 -18.03 -7.09
C LYS A 63 4.15 -17.09 -8.21
N HIS A 64 2.89 -16.66 -8.15
CA HIS A 64 2.23 -15.78 -9.11
C HIS A 64 2.12 -14.34 -8.63
N LEU A 65 2.77 -14.00 -7.51
CA LEU A 65 2.81 -12.64 -7.00
C LEU A 65 3.61 -11.75 -7.96
N ARG A 66 3.03 -10.62 -8.35
CA ARG A 66 3.60 -9.65 -9.27
C ARG A 66 3.36 -8.23 -8.76
N VAL A 67 4.12 -7.30 -9.32
CA VAL A 67 3.89 -5.86 -9.14
C VAL A 67 3.75 -5.16 -10.48
N ASN A 68 2.83 -4.21 -10.56
CA ASN A 68 2.74 -3.27 -11.68
C ASN A 68 3.40 -1.96 -11.26
N VAL A 69 4.45 -1.58 -11.97
CA VAL A 69 5.24 -0.36 -11.73
C VAL A 69 4.88 0.65 -12.81
N PRO A 70 4.55 1.91 -12.45
CA PRO A 70 4.39 2.99 -13.42
C PRO A 70 5.64 3.12 -14.31
N HIS A 71 5.45 3.15 -15.62
CA HIS A 71 6.56 3.19 -16.58
C HIS A 71 6.59 4.47 -17.41
N GLU A 72 5.54 4.69 -18.20
CA GLU A 72 5.44 5.85 -19.09
C GLU A 72 4.03 6.42 -19.05
N MET A 73 3.92 7.73 -19.27
CA MET A 73 2.63 8.38 -19.46
C MET A 73 2.54 8.81 -20.91
N ASP A 74 1.46 8.41 -21.59
CA ASP A 74 1.25 8.78 -22.98
C ASP A 74 0.77 10.23 -23.13
N SER A 75 0.64 10.69 -24.37
CA SER A 75 0.22 12.04 -24.71
C SER A 75 -1.21 12.39 -24.28
N LYS A 76 -2.02 11.39 -23.91
CA LYS A 76 -3.39 11.57 -23.39
C LYS A 76 -3.43 11.61 -21.87
N GLY A 77 -2.28 11.46 -21.20
CA GLY A 77 -2.18 11.42 -19.74
C GLY A 77 -2.46 10.04 -19.14
N ILE A 78 -2.51 8.98 -19.94
CA ILE A 78 -2.70 7.61 -19.44
C ILE A 78 -1.35 7.06 -18.99
N THR A 79 -1.28 6.59 -17.74
CA THR A 79 -0.09 5.92 -17.21
C THR A 79 -0.10 4.45 -17.61
N HIS A 80 0.94 4.03 -18.30
CA HIS A 80 1.23 2.63 -18.64
C HIS A 80 2.10 2.00 -17.57
N TYR A 81 1.82 0.74 -17.28
CA TYR A 81 2.49 -0.01 -16.21
C TYR A 81 3.25 -1.19 -16.80
N LYS A 82 4.43 -1.47 -16.23
CA LYS A 82 5.17 -2.70 -16.52
C LYS A 82 5.05 -3.66 -15.34
N ARG A 83 4.77 -4.91 -15.65
CA ARG A 83 4.61 -6.00 -14.66
C ARG A 83 5.95 -6.68 -14.40
N TYR A 84 6.25 -6.96 -13.14
CA TYR A 84 7.47 -7.64 -12.72
C TYR A 84 7.20 -8.77 -11.72
N GLY A 85 8.10 -9.75 -11.70
CA GLY A 85 8.19 -10.74 -10.63
C GLY A 85 8.74 -10.13 -9.35
N VAL A 86 8.43 -10.75 -8.21
CA VAL A 86 8.94 -10.33 -6.91
C VAL A 86 9.37 -11.52 -6.05
N GLU A 87 10.24 -11.24 -5.08
CA GLU A 87 10.60 -12.17 -4.00
C GLU A 87 10.46 -11.48 -2.64
N LEU A 88 10.22 -12.27 -1.60
CA LEU A 88 10.19 -11.81 -0.22
C LEU A 88 11.63 -11.80 0.33
N LEU A 89 12.07 -10.67 0.89
CA LEU A 89 13.37 -10.59 1.56
C LEU A 89 13.24 -10.77 3.06
N LYS A 90 12.34 -10.01 3.69
CA LYS A 90 12.11 -10.05 5.14
C LYS A 90 10.63 -9.79 5.45
N LEU A 91 10.16 -10.37 6.54
CA LEU A 91 8.78 -10.30 6.99
C LEU A 91 8.73 -10.02 8.49
N ASP A 92 8.03 -8.97 8.88
CA ASP A 92 7.72 -8.63 10.27
C ASP A 92 6.20 -8.74 10.47
N ASN A 93 5.79 -9.90 10.99
CA ASN A 93 4.38 -10.18 11.25
C ASN A 93 3.81 -9.40 12.43
N GLU A 94 4.65 -9.03 13.40
CA GLU A 94 4.19 -8.31 14.60
C GLU A 94 3.79 -6.88 14.22
N ASN A 95 4.61 -6.24 13.38
CA ASN A 95 4.40 -4.85 12.98
C ASN A 95 3.67 -4.71 11.64
N ASP A 96 3.30 -5.82 11.01
CA ASP A 96 2.62 -5.91 9.71
C ASP A 96 3.38 -5.21 8.57
N VAL A 97 4.68 -5.49 8.45
CA VAL A 97 5.56 -4.92 7.40
C VAL A 97 6.31 -6.02 6.67
N ALA A 98 6.39 -5.92 5.34
CA ALA A 98 7.23 -6.78 4.52
C ALA A 98 8.22 -5.95 3.69
N LEU A 99 9.46 -6.44 3.62
CA LEU A 99 10.48 -6.00 2.67
C LEU A 99 10.54 -7.01 1.53
N MET A 100 10.32 -6.52 0.32
CA MET A 100 10.26 -7.33 -0.89
C MET A 100 11.18 -6.76 -1.96
N LYS A 101 11.43 -7.54 -3.01
CA LYS A 101 12.36 -7.20 -4.07
C LYS A 101 11.78 -7.52 -5.43
N ILE A 102 11.87 -6.57 -6.35
CA ILE A 102 11.57 -6.79 -7.77
C ILE A 102 12.69 -7.64 -8.38
N VAL A 103 12.31 -8.72 -9.07
CA VAL A 103 13.24 -9.63 -9.75
C VAL A 103 13.07 -9.54 -11.26
N ASP A 104 13.95 -8.77 -11.91
CA ASP A 104 14.07 -8.72 -13.37
C ASP A 104 15.53 -8.43 -13.74
N LYS A 105 16.13 -9.29 -14.57
CA LYS A 105 17.54 -9.14 -15.02
C LYS A 105 17.70 -8.00 -16.02
N ASN A 106 16.61 -7.58 -16.65
CA ASN A 106 16.59 -6.54 -17.67
C ASN A 106 15.89 -5.27 -17.20
N SER A 107 15.57 -5.15 -15.90
CA SER A 107 15.06 -3.89 -15.36
C SER A 107 16.20 -2.88 -15.23
N GLY A 108 15.97 -1.66 -15.72
CA GLY A 108 16.81 -0.51 -15.38
C GLY A 108 16.64 -0.09 -13.91
N THR A 109 16.92 1.17 -13.61
CA THR A 109 16.71 1.72 -12.26
C THR A 109 15.25 2.10 -12.05
N PHE A 110 14.77 1.88 -10.83
CA PHE A 110 13.41 2.26 -10.43
C PHE A 110 13.37 3.64 -9.77
N SER A 111 12.23 4.32 -9.91
CA SER A 111 11.97 5.55 -9.15
C SER A 111 11.86 5.23 -7.67
N VAL A 112 12.55 5.99 -6.82
CA VAL A 112 12.58 5.77 -5.37
C VAL A 112 11.68 6.77 -4.66
N ILE A 113 10.94 6.27 -3.67
CA ILE A 113 10.05 7.07 -2.85
C ILE A 113 10.82 8.16 -2.08
N SER A 114 10.10 9.20 -1.65
CA SER A 114 10.66 10.24 -0.77
C SER A 114 11.18 9.68 0.56
N LYS A 115 11.95 10.51 1.27
CA LYS A 115 12.61 10.14 2.52
C LYS A 115 11.66 9.52 3.55
N LEU A 116 12.10 8.43 4.16
CA LEU A 116 11.47 7.86 5.35
C LEU A 116 11.68 8.82 6.53
N GLY A 117 10.60 9.38 7.07
CA GLY A 117 10.61 10.32 8.18
C GLY A 117 10.78 9.64 9.53
N ASN A 118 10.46 10.35 10.61
CA ASN A 118 10.37 9.79 11.96
C ASN A 118 8.90 9.70 12.39
N SER A 119 8.38 8.50 12.57
CA SER A 119 7.00 8.32 13.01
C SER A 119 6.78 8.67 14.48
N GLU A 120 7.81 8.73 15.32
CA GLU A 120 7.64 9.07 16.75
C GLU A 120 7.21 10.53 16.99
N SER A 121 7.40 11.41 16.01
CA SER A 121 7.06 12.83 16.11
C SER A 121 5.65 13.17 15.64
N VAL A 122 4.85 12.18 15.23
CA VAL A 122 3.47 12.43 14.78
C VAL A 122 2.57 12.79 15.95
N SER A 123 1.59 13.66 15.70
CA SER A 123 0.59 14.10 16.68
C SER A 123 -0.81 14.09 16.08
N GLU A 124 -1.83 14.01 16.92
CA GLU A 124 -3.21 14.24 16.50
C GLU A 124 -3.36 15.62 15.82
N GLY A 125 -4.14 15.66 14.73
CA GLY A 125 -4.34 16.87 13.93
C GLY A 125 -3.30 17.11 12.83
N ASP A 126 -2.20 16.34 12.80
CA ASP A 126 -1.24 16.40 11.70
C ASP A 126 -1.93 16.09 10.36
N GLU A 127 -1.81 16.99 9.39
CA GLU A 127 -2.28 16.76 8.03
C GLU A 127 -1.39 15.74 7.32
N VAL A 128 -2.02 14.69 6.79
CA VAL A 128 -1.35 13.62 6.07
C VAL A 128 -2.03 13.33 4.74
N ILE A 129 -1.26 12.73 3.84
CA ILE A 129 -1.73 12.27 2.53
C ILE A 129 -1.24 10.85 2.32
N PHE A 130 -2.06 9.97 1.74
CA PHE A 130 -1.58 8.66 1.30
C PHE A 130 -1.90 8.40 -0.17
N LEU A 131 -1.03 7.63 -0.81
CA LEU A 131 -1.10 7.28 -2.23
C LEU A 131 -1.20 5.77 -2.40
N GLY A 132 -2.05 5.29 -3.29
CA GLY A 132 -2.11 3.86 -3.60
C GLY A 132 -3.32 3.48 -4.42
N TYR A 133 -3.73 2.23 -4.29
CA TYR A 133 -4.70 1.60 -5.19
C TYR A 133 -5.92 1.03 -4.44
N PRO A 134 -6.63 1.84 -3.62
CA PRO A 134 -7.90 1.41 -3.02
C PRO A 134 -8.90 1.04 -4.10
N LEU A 135 -9.66 -0.02 -3.86
CA LEU A 135 -10.72 -0.51 -4.75
C LEU A 135 -10.24 -0.81 -6.18
N ALA A 136 -8.94 -1.10 -6.37
CA ALA A 136 -8.40 -1.27 -7.71
C ALA A 136 -9.01 -2.47 -8.45
N THR A 137 -9.37 -3.55 -7.76
CA THR A 137 -10.10 -4.67 -8.37
C THR A 137 -11.43 -4.21 -8.97
N GLU A 138 -12.18 -3.40 -8.22
CA GLU A 138 -13.47 -2.86 -8.60
C GLU A 138 -13.34 -1.85 -9.74
N LEU A 139 -12.37 -0.93 -9.66
CA LEU A 139 -12.12 0.07 -10.70
C LEU A 139 -11.66 -0.58 -12.02
N LEU A 140 -10.86 -1.64 -11.94
CA LEU A 140 -10.48 -2.45 -13.10
C LEU A 140 -11.69 -3.14 -13.73
N ALA A 141 -12.56 -3.73 -12.91
CA ALA A 141 -13.78 -4.37 -13.40
C ALA A 141 -14.75 -3.39 -14.08
N LEU A 142 -14.72 -2.11 -13.66
CA LEU A 142 -15.47 -1.01 -14.28
C LEU A 142 -14.79 -0.43 -15.53
N GLY A 143 -13.60 -0.93 -15.90
CA GLY A 143 -12.88 -0.50 -17.10
C GLY A 143 -12.03 0.77 -16.93
N PHE A 144 -11.80 1.26 -15.71
CA PHE A 144 -10.96 2.44 -15.46
C PHE A 144 -9.46 2.15 -15.56
N GLY A 145 -9.05 0.88 -15.66
CA GLY A 145 -7.65 0.49 -15.64
C GLY A 145 -7.03 0.64 -14.24
N ILE A 146 -5.70 0.47 -14.17
CA ILE A 146 -4.96 0.63 -12.91
C ILE A 146 -4.99 2.12 -12.52
N THR A 147 -5.75 2.42 -11.46
CA THR A 147 -6.02 3.78 -11.01
C THR A 147 -5.39 4.01 -9.64
N MET A 148 -4.29 4.77 -9.62
CA MET A 148 -3.75 5.28 -8.36
C MET A 148 -4.64 6.43 -7.87
N THR A 149 -4.95 6.44 -6.58
CA THR A 149 -5.73 7.50 -5.94
C THR A 149 -4.94 8.14 -4.81
N THR A 150 -5.43 9.29 -4.38
CA THR A 150 -4.84 10.09 -3.31
C THR A 150 -5.91 10.46 -2.31
N ASN A 151 -5.63 10.26 -1.02
CA ASN A 151 -6.51 10.66 0.06
C ASN A 151 -5.76 11.60 1.01
N SER A 152 -6.34 12.77 1.28
CA SER A 152 -5.84 13.78 2.23
C SER A 152 -6.71 13.74 3.47
N CYS A 153 -6.10 13.67 4.64
CA CYS A 153 -6.77 13.43 5.92
C CYS A 153 -5.92 13.99 7.08
N ILE A 154 -6.38 13.83 8.32
CA ILE A 154 -5.60 14.11 9.52
C ILE A 154 -5.32 12.83 10.30
N ILE A 155 -4.31 12.88 11.17
CA ILE A 155 -4.15 11.88 12.22
C ILE A 155 -5.22 12.12 13.28
N SER A 156 -6.16 11.19 13.42
CA SER A 156 -7.27 11.29 14.38
C SER A 156 -6.87 10.83 15.78
N SER A 157 -5.95 9.87 15.88
CA SER A 157 -5.47 9.38 17.17
C SER A 157 -4.14 8.66 17.07
N VAL A 158 -3.28 8.85 18.05
CA VAL A 158 -1.99 8.18 18.22
C VAL A 158 -2.12 7.10 19.29
N LYS A 159 -1.70 5.87 19.00
CA LYS A 159 -1.74 4.74 19.95
C LYS A 159 -0.32 4.26 20.27
N ARG A 160 0.06 4.36 21.53
CA ARG A 160 1.37 3.94 22.05
C ARG A 160 1.29 2.60 22.77
N ARG A 161 2.39 1.84 22.76
CA ARG A 161 2.51 0.59 23.51
C ARG A 161 2.64 0.90 25.01
N GLY A 162 1.96 0.13 25.86
CA GLY A 162 2.06 0.31 27.31
C GLY A 162 3.41 -0.13 27.91
N ILE A 163 4.14 -1.00 27.20
CA ILE A 163 5.40 -1.58 27.70
C ILE A 163 6.57 -0.60 27.68
N ASP A 164 6.69 0.21 26.62
CA ASP A 164 7.85 1.09 26.38
C ASP A 164 7.47 2.49 25.86
N GLY A 165 6.18 2.78 25.67
CA GLY A 165 5.70 4.06 25.16
C GLY A 165 5.96 4.28 23.65
N SER A 166 6.52 3.31 22.94
CA SER A 166 6.77 3.41 21.50
C SER A 166 5.46 3.54 20.73
N LEU A 167 5.50 4.22 19.57
CA LEU A 167 4.33 4.33 18.72
C LEU A 167 3.92 2.95 18.20
N HIS A 168 2.70 2.50 18.53
CA HIS A 168 2.18 1.22 18.06
C HIS A 168 1.55 1.36 16.66
N PHE A 169 0.59 2.28 16.53
CA PHE A 169 -0.10 2.65 15.29
C PHE A 169 -0.76 4.01 15.48
N PHE A 170 -1.23 4.60 14.39
CA PHE A 170 -2.07 5.79 14.42
C PHE A 170 -3.28 5.61 13.51
N LEU A 171 -4.34 6.35 13.81
CA LEU A 171 -5.59 6.36 13.06
C LEU A 171 -5.67 7.62 12.19
N ILE A 172 -6.24 7.48 11.01
CA ILE A 172 -6.54 8.58 10.09
C ILE A 172 -8.04 8.65 9.82
N ASP A 173 -8.59 9.85 9.61
CA ASP A 173 -10.04 10.11 9.47
C ASP A 173 -10.55 9.91 8.04
N THR A 174 -10.11 8.85 7.40
CA THR A 174 -10.51 8.49 6.05
C THR A 174 -10.75 7.00 5.93
N HIS A 175 -11.60 6.62 5.00
CA HIS A 175 -11.78 5.24 4.62
C HIS A 175 -10.51 4.67 4.01
N THR A 176 -10.17 3.46 4.45
CA THR A 176 -9.16 2.60 3.84
C THR A 176 -9.87 1.34 3.36
N ASN A 177 -9.66 1.01 2.09
CA ASN A 177 -10.34 -0.10 1.42
C ASN A 177 -9.33 -1.17 1.00
N ASN A 178 -9.81 -2.32 0.55
CA ASN A 178 -8.97 -3.33 -0.10
C ASN A 178 -8.12 -2.67 -1.20
N GLY A 179 -6.84 -3.03 -1.26
CA GLY A 179 -5.86 -2.36 -2.13
C GLY A 179 -5.11 -1.19 -1.50
N SER A 180 -5.60 -0.58 -0.40
CA SER A 180 -4.88 0.48 0.33
C SER A 180 -3.74 -0.07 1.19
N SER A 181 -3.81 -1.34 1.60
CA SER A 181 -2.78 -1.96 2.44
C SER A 181 -1.41 -1.85 1.78
N GLY A 182 -0.45 -1.25 2.47
CA GLY A 182 0.89 -0.96 1.99
C GLY A 182 1.08 0.44 1.37
N SER A 183 0.04 1.27 1.30
CA SER A 183 0.17 2.67 0.86
C SER A 183 1.06 3.49 1.79
N PRO A 184 2.04 4.26 1.28
CA PRO A 184 2.80 5.19 2.10
C PRO A 184 1.93 6.37 2.54
N VAL A 185 2.08 6.76 3.81
CA VAL A 185 1.43 7.91 4.42
C VAL A 185 2.47 9.00 4.62
N PHE A 186 2.30 10.13 3.95
CA PHE A 186 3.20 11.28 3.99
C PHE A 186 2.68 12.34 4.95
N LEU A 187 3.57 12.89 5.76
CA LEU A 187 3.28 14.09 6.53
C LEU A 187 3.28 15.30 5.58
N LYS A 188 2.17 16.03 5.50
CA LYS A 188 2.01 17.10 4.50
C LYS A 188 2.99 18.24 4.71
N SER A 189 3.37 18.55 5.94
CA SER A 189 4.30 19.64 6.27
C SER A 189 5.69 19.41 5.66
N THR A 190 6.19 18.16 5.70
CA THR A 190 7.56 17.80 5.29
C THR A 190 7.64 17.04 3.96
N GLY A 191 6.58 16.36 3.56
CA GLY A 191 6.58 15.39 2.46
C GLY A 191 7.35 14.10 2.78
N GLU A 192 7.74 13.89 4.04
CA GLU A 192 8.37 12.64 4.50
C GLU A 192 7.30 11.58 4.81
N ILE A 193 7.65 10.31 4.63
CA ILE A 193 6.72 9.21 4.91
C ILE A 193 6.80 8.89 6.40
N ILE A 194 5.66 8.91 7.09
CA ILE A 194 5.54 8.66 8.53
C ILE A 194 4.81 7.37 8.87
N GLY A 195 4.21 6.70 7.87
CA GLY A 195 3.59 5.41 8.09
C GLY A 195 3.15 4.70 6.82
N ILE A 196 2.44 3.59 7.03
CA ILE A 196 1.93 2.69 6.00
C ILE A 196 0.48 2.39 6.34
N VAL A 197 -0.45 2.55 5.40
CA VAL A 197 -1.84 2.10 5.58
C VAL A 197 -1.83 0.57 5.72
N SER A 198 -2.44 0.04 6.77
CA SER A 198 -2.40 -1.39 7.13
C SER A 198 -3.79 -2.01 7.31
N GLY A 199 -4.83 -1.20 7.53
CA GLY A 199 -6.18 -1.73 7.63
C GLY A 199 -7.22 -0.67 7.90
N ARG A 200 -8.39 -1.12 8.34
CA ARG A 200 -9.55 -0.30 8.70
C ARG A 200 -10.17 -0.76 10.00
N ILE A 201 -10.85 0.14 10.68
CA ILE A 201 -11.82 -0.23 11.72
C ILE A 201 -13.17 -0.44 11.04
N SER A 202 -13.86 -1.52 11.39
CA SER A 202 -15.18 -1.82 10.84
C SER A 202 -16.05 -2.56 11.85
N GLN A 203 -17.36 -2.48 11.64
CA GLN A 203 -18.35 -3.21 12.41
C GLN A 203 -18.92 -4.34 11.55
N LYS A 204 -18.88 -5.56 12.09
CA LYS A 204 -19.56 -6.71 11.49
C LYS A 204 -21.00 -6.73 11.98
N VAL A 205 -21.95 -6.76 11.05
CA VAL A 205 -23.39 -6.76 11.32
C VAL A 205 -24.03 -7.98 10.67
N ASP A 206 -24.82 -8.72 11.44
CA ASP A 206 -25.63 -9.82 10.93
C ASP A 206 -26.81 -9.28 10.11
N LEU A 207 -26.93 -9.77 8.88
CA LEU A 207 -28.08 -9.53 8.01
C LEU A 207 -29.06 -10.71 8.09
N PRO A 208 -30.32 -10.51 7.64
CA PRO A 208 -31.21 -11.62 7.32
C PRO A 208 -30.50 -12.65 6.41
N ASP A 209 -30.86 -13.92 6.55
CA ASP A 209 -30.25 -15.06 5.82
C ASP A 209 -28.80 -15.43 6.24
N ARG A 210 -28.36 -15.06 7.45
CA ARG A 210 -27.03 -15.38 8.00
C ARG A 210 -25.86 -14.83 7.17
N LYS A 211 -26.09 -13.76 6.41
CA LYS A 211 -25.01 -13.02 5.74
C LYS A 211 -24.39 -12.03 6.73
N LEU A 212 -23.08 -11.87 6.67
CA LEU A 212 -22.35 -10.87 7.47
C LEU A 212 -22.03 -9.66 6.58
N ALA A 213 -22.47 -8.48 6.99
CA ALA A 213 -22.05 -7.21 6.41
C ALA A 213 -20.86 -6.64 7.19
N ASP A 214 -19.87 -6.09 6.48
CA ASP A 214 -18.69 -5.44 7.07
C ASP A 214 -18.71 -3.94 6.79
N ILE A 215 -19.24 -3.17 7.74
CA ILE A 215 -19.49 -1.73 7.59
C ILE A 215 -18.22 -0.97 8.01
N PRO A 216 -17.50 -0.31 7.07
CA PRO A 216 -16.31 0.46 7.41
C PRO A 216 -16.67 1.66 8.29
N ALA A 217 -15.92 1.85 9.37
CA ALA A 217 -15.83 3.15 10.01
C ALA A 217 -15.01 4.09 9.11
N ASN A 218 -15.17 5.40 9.30
CA ASN A 218 -14.29 6.40 8.69
C ASN A 218 -12.96 6.50 9.47
N LEU A 219 -12.29 5.37 9.68
CA LEU A 219 -11.05 5.25 10.45
C LEU A 219 -10.10 4.23 9.81
N GLY A 220 -9.03 4.73 9.21
CA GLY A 220 -7.93 3.94 8.68
C GLY A 220 -6.85 3.67 9.73
N ILE A 221 -6.27 2.47 9.72
CA ILE A 221 -5.17 2.07 10.60
C ILE A 221 -3.85 2.20 9.86
N CYS A 222 -2.88 2.89 10.46
CA CYS A 222 -1.56 3.09 9.88
C CYS A 222 -0.43 2.59 10.79
N ARG A 223 0.50 1.83 10.21
CA ARG A 223 1.71 1.35 10.88
C ARG A 223 2.83 2.38 10.79
N PRO A 224 3.58 2.64 11.88
CA PRO A 224 4.73 3.55 11.93
C PRO A 224 5.83 3.21 10.92
N ILE A 225 6.37 4.23 10.23
CA ILE A 225 7.49 4.02 9.29
C ILE A 225 8.75 3.49 9.98
N ASN A 226 8.94 3.78 11.28
CA ASN A 226 10.14 3.36 12.00
C ASN A 226 10.30 1.83 12.06
N TYR A 227 9.22 1.05 11.96
CA TYR A 227 9.29 -0.42 11.89
C TYR A 227 10.03 -0.92 10.64
N ILE A 228 9.95 -0.19 9.53
CA ILE A 228 10.69 -0.53 8.30
C ILE A 228 12.20 -0.34 8.49
N LYS A 229 12.64 0.68 9.24
CA LYS A 229 14.07 1.00 9.40
C LYS A 229 14.85 -0.16 10.03
N GLY A 230 14.18 -1.00 10.83
CA GLY A 230 14.75 -2.24 11.35
C GLY A 230 14.99 -3.30 10.28
N LEU A 231 14.16 -3.32 9.23
CA LEU A 231 14.21 -4.31 8.14
C LEU A 231 15.23 -3.97 7.05
N ILE A 232 15.52 -2.69 6.80
CA ILE A 232 16.44 -2.27 5.72
C ILE A 232 17.93 -2.52 6.05
N LYS A 233 18.25 -2.85 7.30
CA LYS A 233 19.64 -3.13 7.74
C LYS A 233 20.24 -4.40 7.14
#